data_AF-A0A7C0ZLN3-F1
#
_entry.id   AF-A0A7C0ZLN3-F1
#
_cell.length_a   1.000
_cell.length_b   1.000
_cell.length_c   1.000
_cell.angle_alpha   90.00
_cell.angle_beta   90.00
_cell.angle_gamma   90.00
#
_symmetry.space_group_name_H-M   'P 1'
#
loop_
_entity.id
_entity.type
_entity.pdbx_description
1 polymer ?
#
loop_
_entity_poly.entity_id
_entity_poly.type
_entity_poly.pdbx_seq_one_letter_code
_entity_poly.pdbx_strand_id
1 'polypeptide(L)'
;MLTAYGTKISSLESIKKVKRKVRVVELPVGATEDRVVGTLALEHALKKGEKQIEPGILAAAHRGILYVDEVNLLDDHVVDVLLDSAAMGVNTIEREGVSFSHPARFTLVGTMNPEEGELRPQLLDRFGLCVLIEGAREPEDRVAIMERRAAFDEEPAAFCKEWETASKELAKKIEQAITLYPKVTIERRLLFEITSFCLDVGLDGHRGDIIMLKTAKTLAAWNGRREVVSADIELAAELVLPHRVRRQPLQEIGENVKNLRGTK
;
A
#
# COMPACT_ATOMS: atom_id res chain seq x y z
N MET A 1 12.04 -16.80 -3.47
CA MET A 1 13.09 -17.76 -3.10
C MET A 1 12.75 -18.16 -1.67
N LEU A 2 12.50 -19.44 -1.40
CA LEU A 2 12.39 -19.92 -0.02
C LEU A 2 13.83 -20.24 0.37
N THR A 3 14.35 -19.54 1.38
CA THR A 3 15.68 -19.81 1.94
C THR A 3 15.46 -20.34 3.33
N ALA A 4 15.94 -21.55 3.58
CA ALA A 4 16.14 -22.11 4.90
C ALA A 4 17.63 -22.48 4.99
N TYR A 5 18.31 -22.06 6.07
CA TYR A 5 19.69 -22.48 6.41
C TYR A 5 20.81 -22.08 5.43
N GLY A 6 20.75 -20.91 4.78
CA GLY A 6 21.85 -20.46 3.90
C GLY A 6 22.15 -21.41 2.72
N THR A 7 21.33 -22.45 2.54
CA THR A 7 21.47 -23.46 1.51
C THR A 7 20.44 -23.11 0.46
N LYS A 8 20.90 -22.76 -0.75
CA LYS A 8 20.00 -22.62 -1.91
C LYS A 8 19.27 -23.96 -2.05
N ILE A 9 17.96 -23.98 -1.82
CA ILE A 9 17.12 -25.13 -2.20
C ILE A 9 17.22 -25.23 -3.72
N SER A 10 18.11 -26.13 -4.18
CA SER A 10 18.50 -26.32 -5.58
C SER A 10 17.57 -27.28 -6.32
N SER A 11 16.55 -27.83 -5.67
CA SER A 11 15.45 -28.55 -6.32
C SER A 11 14.17 -27.71 -6.25
N LEU A 12 13.96 -26.88 -7.27
CA LEU A 12 12.63 -26.38 -7.60
C LEU A 12 11.81 -27.57 -8.16
N GLU A 13 11.46 -28.54 -7.31
CA GLU A 13 10.26 -29.32 -7.57
C GLU A 13 9.14 -28.32 -7.81
N SER A 14 8.40 -28.54 -8.90
CA SER A 14 7.44 -27.58 -9.44
C SER A 14 6.44 -27.15 -8.36
N ILE A 15 6.71 -26.01 -7.71
CA ILE A 15 5.85 -25.48 -6.66
C ILE A 15 4.46 -25.31 -7.27
N LYS A 16 3.48 -26.04 -6.75
CA LYS A 16 2.10 -26.03 -7.27
C LYS A 16 1.55 -24.62 -7.18
N LYS A 17 1.39 -23.96 -8.33
CA LYS A 17 0.81 -22.62 -8.41
C LYS A 17 -0.71 -22.74 -8.34
N VAL A 18 -1.33 -21.98 -7.44
CA VAL A 18 -2.78 -21.90 -7.31
C VAL A 18 -3.23 -20.48 -7.62
N LYS A 19 -4.32 -20.35 -8.38
CA LYS A 19 -5.05 -19.08 -8.52
C LYS A 19 -6.03 -18.97 -7.36
N ARG A 20 -6.03 -17.84 -6.67
CA ARG A 20 -6.97 -17.53 -5.59
C ARG A 20 -7.42 -16.08 -5.69
N LYS A 21 -8.57 -15.77 -5.08
CA LYS A 21 -9.02 -14.38 -4.91
C LYS A 21 -8.00 -13.59 -4.09
N VAL A 22 -7.91 -12.29 -4.37
CA VAL A 22 -7.17 -11.33 -3.55
C VAL A 22 -7.77 -11.37 -2.15
N ARG A 23 -6.91 -11.47 -1.14
CA ARG A 23 -7.33 -11.41 0.27
C ARG A 23 -7.03 -10.02 0.80
N VAL A 24 -7.97 -9.46 1.53
CA VAL A 24 -7.72 -8.35 2.44
C VAL A 24 -7.45 -8.99 3.80
N VAL A 25 -6.29 -8.72 4.36
CA VAL A 25 -5.87 -9.20 5.68
C VAL A 25 -5.71 -7.98 6.56
N GLU A 26 -6.36 -8.00 7.71
CA GLU A 26 -6.29 -6.92 8.69
C GLU A 26 -5.19 -7.21 9.71
N LEU A 27 -4.42 -6.18 10.02
CA LEU A 27 -3.45 -6.18 11.11
C LEU A 27 -4.06 -5.47 12.32
N PRO A 28 -4.30 -6.20 13.43
CA PRO A 28 -4.71 -5.58 14.68
C PRO A 28 -3.60 -4.66 15.23
N VAL A 29 -3.96 -3.52 15.79
CA VAL A 29 -3.03 -2.56 16.41
C VAL A 29 -2.14 -3.22 17.48
N GLY A 30 -2.73 -4.08 18.32
CA GLY A 30 -2.01 -4.82 19.37
C GLY A 30 -1.37 -6.15 18.91
N ALA A 31 -1.08 -6.30 17.62
CA ALA A 31 -0.43 -7.52 17.12
C ALA A 31 1.05 -7.56 17.55
N THR A 32 1.47 -8.68 18.14
CA THR A 32 2.87 -8.92 18.44
C THR A 32 3.68 -9.17 17.17
N GLU A 33 4.99 -8.88 17.21
CA GLU A 33 5.94 -9.23 16.14
C GLU A 33 5.76 -10.67 15.65
N ASP A 34 5.70 -11.61 16.57
CA ASP A 34 5.53 -13.04 16.32
C ASP A 34 4.28 -13.37 15.51
N ARG A 35 3.17 -12.67 15.76
CA ARG A 35 1.93 -12.85 14.98
C ARG A 35 2.05 -12.25 13.58
N VAL A 36 2.83 -11.17 13.42
CA VAL A 36 3.03 -10.48 12.14
C VAL A 36 3.95 -11.29 11.23
N VAL A 37 5.12 -11.65 11.75
CA VAL A 37 6.21 -12.29 11.01
C VAL A 37 5.98 -13.81 10.93
N GLY A 38 5.43 -14.40 11.98
CA GLY A 38 5.31 -15.85 12.17
C GLY A 38 6.32 -16.37 13.19
N THR A 39 6.04 -17.56 13.72
CA THR A 39 6.85 -18.18 14.78
C THR A 39 7.37 -19.55 14.35
N LEU A 40 8.36 -20.05 15.09
CA LEU A 40 8.81 -21.44 15.02
C LEU A 40 8.06 -22.25 16.09
N ALA A 41 7.35 -23.30 15.70
CA ALA A 41 6.67 -24.19 16.65
C ALA A 41 7.69 -25.12 17.34
N LEU A 42 8.33 -24.60 18.41
CA LEU A 42 9.37 -25.31 19.16
C LEU A 42 8.86 -26.64 19.76
N GLU A 43 7.62 -26.67 20.23
CA GLU A 43 7.03 -27.89 20.80
C GLU A 43 6.92 -29.02 19.77
N HIS A 44 6.61 -28.69 18.52
CA HIS A 44 6.56 -29.68 17.43
C HIS A 44 7.97 -30.16 17.06
N ALA A 45 8.94 -29.24 17.05
CA ALA A 45 10.35 -29.55 16.80
C ALA A 45 10.92 -30.49 17.88
N LEU A 46 10.56 -30.29 19.15
CA LEU A 46 11.02 -31.12 20.27
C LEU A 46 10.33 -32.50 20.33
N LYS A 47 9.03 -32.58 20.03
CA LYS A 47 8.26 -33.84 20.09
C LYS A 47 8.43 -34.73 18.86
N LYS A 48 8.56 -34.14 17.67
CA LYS A 48 8.60 -34.89 16.40
C LYS A 48 9.94 -34.78 15.66
N GLY A 49 10.88 -33.94 16.13
CA GLY A 49 12.11 -33.65 15.39
C GLY A 49 11.89 -32.80 14.12
N GLU A 50 10.64 -32.38 13.87
CA GLU A 50 10.24 -31.65 12.67
C GLU A 50 10.03 -30.17 13.01
N LYS A 51 10.83 -29.30 12.40
CA LYS A 51 10.70 -27.85 12.56
C LYS A 51 9.50 -27.36 11.75
N GLN A 52 8.41 -27.01 12.43
CA GLN A 52 7.22 -26.46 11.81
C GLN A 52 7.20 -24.94 11.99
N ILE A 53 6.93 -24.22 10.91
CA ILE A 53 6.80 -22.76 10.90
C ILE A 53 5.32 -22.43 10.91
N GLU A 54 4.92 -21.57 11.83
CA GLU A 54 3.58 -21.01 11.86
C GLU A 54 3.58 -19.69 11.08
N PRO A 55 2.91 -19.64 9.91
CA PRO A 55 2.93 -18.46 9.06
C PRO A 55 2.20 -17.30 9.74
N GLY A 56 2.85 -16.13 9.80
CA GLY A 56 2.26 -14.91 10.31
C GLY A 56 1.32 -14.20 9.34
N ILE A 57 0.84 -13.02 9.75
CA ILE A 57 -0.02 -12.14 8.96
C ILE A 57 0.61 -11.78 7.60
N LEU A 58 1.93 -11.57 7.54
CA LEU A 58 2.63 -11.25 6.30
C LEU A 58 2.55 -12.37 5.25
N ALA A 59 2.57 -13.63 5.69
CA ALA A 59 2.37 -14.77 4.81
C ALA A 59 0.92 -14.82 4.29
N ALA A 60 -0.06 -14.51 5.16
CA ALA A 60 -1.46 -14.43 4.77
C ALA A 60 -1.73 -13.31 3.75
N ALA A 61 -1.07 -12.17 3.91
CA ALA A 61 -1.19 -10.98 3.07
C ALA A 61 -0.50 -11.12 1.70
N HIS A 62 0.41 -12.10 1.51
CA HIS A 62 1.12 -12.26 0.24
C HIS A 62 0.15 -12.30 -0.97
N ARG A 63 0.42 -11.49 -1.99
CA ARG A 63 -0.42 -11.24 -3.18
C ARG A 63 -1.83 -10.73 -2.85
N GLY A 64 -1.95 -10.02 -1.73
CA GLY A 64 -3.17 -9.45 -1.21
C GLY A 64 -2.99 -7.99 -0.79
N ILE A 65 -3.93 -7.53 0.02
CA ILE A 65 -3.92 -6.23 0.67
C ILE A 65 -3.71 -6.48 2.17
N LEU A 66 -2.77 -5.76 2.77
CA LEU A 66 -2.61 -5.68 4.21
C LEU A 66 -3.23 -4.35 4.65
N TYR A 67 -4.36 -4.43 5.35
CA TYR A 67 -5.04 -3.28 5.93
C TYR A 67 -4.59 -3.12 7.38
N VAL A 68 -4.26 -1.89 7.76
CA VAL A 68 -3.91 -1.53 9.13
C VAL A 68 -4.78 -0.34 9.51
N ASP A 69 -5.60 -0.52 10.54
CA ASP A 69 -6.30 0.62 11.12
C ASP A 69 -5.38 1.40 12.05
N GLU A 70 -5.51 2.72 12.06
CA GLU A 70 -4.77 3.61 12.97
C GLU A 70 -3.25 3.31 13.01
N VAL A 71 -2.58 3.40 11.85
CA VAL A 71 -1.14 3.06 11.73
C VAL A 71 -0.22 3.85 12.67
N ASN A 72 -0.68 5.00 13.17
CA ASN A 72 0.00 5.81 14.18
C ASN A 72 0.15 5.09 15.53
N LEU A 73 -0.72 4.11 15.83
CA LEU A 73 -0.76 3.37 17.09
C LEU A 73 0.06 2.08 17.08
N LEU A 74 0.62 1.69 15.93
CA LEU A 74 1.47 0.50 15.85
C LEU A 74 2.76 0.67 16.66
N ASP A 75 3.19 -0.44 17.28
CA ASP A 75 4.49 -0.55 17.92
C ASP A 75 5.64 -0.41 16.91
N ASP A 76 6.75 0.22 17.33
CA ASP A 76 7.94 0.52 16.51
C ASP A 76 8.47 -0.71 15.77
N HIS A 77 8.60 -1.82 16.50
CA HIS A 77 9.15 -3.07 15.97
C HIS A 77 8.24 -3.68 14.89
N VAL A 78 6.92 -3.54 15.02
CA VAL A 78 5.96 -4.00 14.01
C VAL A 78 6.06 -3.13 12.77
N VAL A 79 6.12 -1.80 12.94
CA VAL A 79 6.27 -0.85 11.82
C VAL A 79 7.51 -1.16 10.99
N ASP A 80 8.67 -1.35 11.63
CA ASP A 80 9.92 -1.62 10.91
C ASP A 80 9.83 -2.89 10.07
N VAL A 81 9.37 -4.00 10.66
CA VAL A 81 9.26 -5.28 9.94
C VAL A 81 8.24 -5.23 8.82
N LEU A 82 7.10 -4.54 9.02
CA LEU A 82 6.09 -4.35 7.98
C LEU A 82 6.64 -3.57 6.79
N LEU A 83 7.31 -2.44 7.06
CA LEU A 83 7.82 -1.55 6.02
C LEU A 83 9.01 -2.16 5.27
N ASP A 84 9.85 -2.94 5.94
CA ASP A 84 10.91 -3.71 5.29
C ASP A 84 10.34 -4.82 4.42
N SER A 85 9.37 -5.58 4.93
CA SER A 85 8.69 -6.63 4.17
C SER A 85 7.94 -6.09 2.96
N ALA A 86 7.28 -4.94 3.10
CA ALA A 86 6.59 -4.26 2.00
C ALA A 86 7.57 -3.78 0.92
N ALA A 87 8.75 -3.27 1.32
CA ALA A 87 9.76 -2.77 0.40
C ALA A 87 10.53 -3.91 -0.32
N MET A 88 10.93 -4.96 0.42
CA MET A 88 11.71 -6.08 -0.10
C MET A 88 10.84 -7.14 -0.77
N GLY A 89 9.54 -7.20 -0.42
CA GLY A 89 8.61 -8.22 -0.90
C GLY A 89 8.89 -9.63 -0.37
N VAL A 90 9.69 -9.72 0.70
CA VAL A 90 10.10 -10.95 1.37
C VAL A 90 10.06 -10.67 2.88
N ASN A 91 9.53 -11.62 3.63
CA ASN A 91 9.58 -11.62 5.08
C ASN A 91 10.61 -12.67 5.53
N THR A 92 11.43 -12.33 6.53
CA THR A 92 12.47 -13.20 7.08
C THR A 92 12.28 -13.33 8.58
N ILE A 93 12.22 -14.57 9.07
CA ILE A 93 12.14 -14.94 10.47
C ILE A 93 13.53 -15.42 10.90
N GLU A 94 14.15 -14.73 11.85
CA GLU A 94 15.44 -15.13 12.43
C GLU A 94 15.29 -15.35 13.94
N ARG A 95 15.14 -16.61 14.34
CA ARG A 95 14.96 -16.99 15.75
C ARG A 95 15.74 -18.27 16.03
N GLU A 96 16.36 -18.35 17.22
CA GLU A 96 16.97 -19.58 17.75
C GLU A 96 17.99 -20.25 16.81
N GLY A 97 18.77 -19.43 16.09
CA GLY A 97 19.77 -19.91 15.12
C GLY A 97 19.19 -20.45 13.80
N VAL A 98 17.88 -20.26 13.57
CA VAL A 98 17.19 -20.59 12.31
C VAL A 98 16.83 -19.30 11.59
N SER A 99 17.19 -19.22 10.32
CA SER A 99 16.74 -18.16 9.40
C SER A 99 15.87 -18.78 8.31
N PHE A 100 14.63 -18.29 8.20
CA PHE A 100 13.65 -18.71 7.21
C PHE A 100 13.05 -17.48 6.51
N SER A 101 12.96 -17.52 5.19
CA SER A 101 12.33 -16.44 4.41
C SER A 101 11.22 -16.95 3.51
N HIS A 102 10.14 -16.17 3.40
CA HIS A 102 9.06 -16.41 2.44
C HIS A 102 8.66 -15.14 1.68
N PRO A 103 8.07 -15.26 0.47
CA PRO A 103 7.53 -14.10 -0.24
C PRO A 103 6.44 -13.38 0.54
N ALA A 104 6.50 -12.05 0.55
CA ALA A 104 5.57 -11.15 1.25
C ALA A 104 5.28 -9.88 0.43
N ARG A 105 5.02 -10.04 -0.88
CA ARG A 105 4.52 -8.94 -1.74
C ARG A 105 3.04 -8.66 -1.47
N PHE A 106 2.68 -7.49 -0.94
CA PHE A 106 1.30 -7.07 -0.69
C PHE A 106 1.16 -5.56 -0.92
N THR A 107 -0.07 -5.09 -1.08
CA THR A 107 -0.38 -3.65 -1.02
C THR A 107 -0.70 -3.29 0.41
N LEU A 108 0.09 -2.40 1.02
CA LEU A 108 -0.19 -1.86 2.35
C LEU A 108 -1.19 -0.71 2.24
N VAL A 109 -2.26 -0.78 3.02
CA VAL A 109 -3.25 0.29 3.19
C VAL A 109 -3.32 0.60 4.67
N GLY A 110 -2.94 1.82 5.04
CA GLY A 110 -3.03 2.32 6.41
C GLY A 110 -4.03 3.45 6.48
N THR A 111 -4.91 3.44 7.47
CA THR A 111 -5.72 4.58 7.87
C THR A 111 -5.09 5.24 9.09
N MET A 112 -5.38 6.53 9.28
CA MET A 112 -4.99 7.25 10.48
C MET A 112 -6.03 8.30 10.79
N ASN A 113 -6.19 8.59 12.07
CA ASN A 113 -6.87 9.78 12.54
C ASN A 113 -5.82 10.82 12.94
N PRO A 114 -5.70 11.96 12.23
CA PRO A 114 -4.72 13.00 12.58
C PRO A 114 -4.86 13.53 14.02
N GLU A 115 -6.05 13.43 14.61
CA GLU A 115 -6.33 13.84 15.99
C GLU A 115 -5.69 12.89 17.02
N GLU A 116 -5.40 11.65 16.64
CA GLU A 116 -4.81 10.62 17.52
C GLU A 116 -3.28 10.59 17.48
N GLY A 117 -2.68 11.57 16.81
CA GLY A 117 -1.24 11.80 16.81
C GLY A 117 -0.63 11.86 15.41
N GLU A 118 0.64 12.24 15.38
CA GLU A 118 1.38 12.35 14.13
C GLU A 118 1.94 11.00 13.68
N LEU A 119 1.99 10.77 12.35
CA LEU A 119 2.74 9.63 11.83
C LEU A 119 4.24 9.81 12.08
N ARG A 120 4.87 8.69 12.43
CA ARG A 120 6.31 8.61 12.56
C ARG A 120 6.99 8.90 11.21
N PRO A 121 8.15 9.59 11.19
CA PRO A 121 8.86 9.92 9.95
C PRO A 121 9.15 8.71 9.05
N GLN A 122 9.39 7.53 9.63
CA GLN A 122 9.60 6.27 8.90
C GLN A 122 8.38 5.91 8.04
N LEU A 123 7.18 6.03 8.59
CA LEU A 123 5.93 5.76 7.87
C LEU A 123 5.72 6.80 6.76
N LEU A 124 5.89 8.09 7.08
CA LEU A 124 5.75 9.18 6.11
C LEU A 124 6.67 9.00 4.90
N ASP A 125 7.92 8.61 5.13
CA ASP A 125 8.87 8.39 4.03
C ASP A 125 8.60 7.08 3.28
N ARG A 126 8.02 6.05 3.89
CA ARG A 126 7.82 4.74 3.25
C ARG A 126 6.45 4.60 2.56
N PHE A 127 5.43 5.35 2.99
CA PHE A 127 4.16 5.40 2.29
C PHE A 127 4.30 6.08 0.93
N GLY A 128 3.78 5.40 -0.09
CA GLY A 128 3.78 5.90 -1.46
C GLY A 128 2.84 7.08 -1.64
N LEU A 129 1.59 6.86 -1.28
CA LEU A 129 0.49 7.79 -1.52
C LEU A 129 -0.19 8.13 -0.20
N CYS A 130 -0.69 9.35 -0.08
CA CYS A 130 -1.58 9.82 0.97
C CYS A 130 -2.85 10.38 0.32
N VAL A 131 -4.00 10.00 0.85
CA VAL A 131 -5.30 10.48 0.38
C VAL A 131 -6.04 11.01 1.59
N LEU A 132 -6.42 12.28 1.55
CA LEU A 132 -7.30 12.87 2.54
C LEU A 132 -8.74 12.45 2.25
N ILE A 133 -9.39 11.82 3.23
CA ILE A 133 -10.78 11.42 3.14
C ILE A 133 -11.60 12.36 4.00
N GLU A 134 -12.56 13.05 3.39
CA GLU A 134 -13.51 13.92 4.08
C GLU A 134 -14.91 13.30 4.07
N GLY A 135 -15.68 13.55 5.13
CA GLY A 135 -17.09 13.17 5.16
C GLY A 135 -17.92 13.96 4.15
N ALA A 136 -18.93 13.32 3.54
CA ALA A 136 -19.87 13.99 2.65
C ALA A 136 -20.52 15.19 3.35
N ARG A 137 -20.53 16.35 2.69
CA ARG A 137 -21.07 17.62 3.24
C ARG A 137 -22.45 17.95 2.69
N GLU A 138 -22.73 17.60 1.44
CA GLU A 138 -24.02 17.87 0.80
C GLU A 138 -25.12 16.92 1.31
N PRO A 139 -26.31 17.42 1.66
CA PRO A 139 -27.43 16.60 2.11
C PRO A 139 -27.79 15.47 1.13
N GLU A 140 -27.74 15.76 -0.17
CA GLU A 140 -28.07 14.80 -1.24
C GLU A 140 -27.11 13.60 -1.25
N ASP A 141 -25.81 13.86 -1.10
CA ASP A 141 -24.80 12.79 -1.00
C ASP A 141 -25.00 11.95 0.26
N ARG A 142 -25.33 12.58 1.38
CA ARG A 142 -25.61 11.88 2.65
C ARG A 142 -26.84 10.99 2.54
N VAL A 143 -27.93 11.50 1.95
CA VAL A 143 -29.14 10.71 1.70
C VAL A 143 -28.83 9.51 0.80
N ALA A 144 -28.10 9.73 -0.29
CA ALA A 144 -27.71 8.64 -1.20
C ALA A 144 -26.87 7.55 -0.51
N ILE A 145 -25.97 7.93 0.41
CA ILE A 145 -25.20 6.96 1.22
C ILE A 145 -26.15 6.15 2.14
N MET A 146 -27.09 6.82 2.80
CA MET A 146 -28.06 6.17 3.69
C MET A 146 -28.97 5.19 2.93
N GLU A 147 -29.50 5.60 1.78
CA GLU A 147 -30.35 4.75 0.93
C GLU A 147 -29.58 3.51 0.43
N ARG A 148 -28.35 3.70 -0.06
CA ARG A 148 -27.50 2.59 -0.51
C ARG A 148 -27.16 1.63 0.62
N ARG A 149 -26.90 2.15 1.82
CA ARG A 149 -26.62 1.33 2.99
C ARG A 149 -27.84 0.51 3.40
N ALA A 150 -29.02 1.15 3.47
CA ALA A 150 -30.28 0.47 3.78
C ALA A 150 -30.60 -0.63 2.76
N ALA A 151 -30.47 -0.34 1.45
CA ALA A 151 -30.69 -1.32 0.39
C ALA A 151 -29.74 -2.53 0.50
N PHE A 152 -28.49 -2.32 0.88
CA PHE A 152 -27.54 -3.41 1.13
C PHE A 152 -27.89 -4.23 2.37
N ASP A 153 -28.30 -3.59 3.47
CA ASP A 153 -28.65 -4.28 4.72
C ASP A 153 -29.95 -5.11 4.56
N GLU A 154 -30.90 -4.64 3.74
CA GLU A 154 -32.16 -5.34 3.43
C GLU A 154 -31.98 -6.52 2.47
N GLU A 155 -31.33 -6.31 1.31
CA GLU A 155 -31.13 -7.36 0.32
C GLU A 155 -29.71 -7.31 -0.30
N PRO A 156 -28.70 -7.84 0.41
CA PRO A 156 -27.29 -7.74 -0.02
C PRO A 156 -27.03 -8.32 -1.42
N ALA A 157 -27.71 -9.41 -1.78
CA ALA A 157 -27.54 -10.09 -3.05
C ALA A 157 -28.08 -9.28 -4.24
N ALA A 158 -29.23 -8.62 -4.06
CA ALA A 158 -29.82 -7.75 -5.08
C ALA A 158 -28.98 -6.50 -5.28
N PHE A 159 -28.54 -5.86 -4.18
CA PHE A 159 -27.62 -4.73 -4.23
C PHE A 159 -26.33 -5.09 -4.98
N CYS A 160 -25.69 -6.22 -4.64
CA CYS A 160 -24.49 -6.66 -5.35
C CYS A 160 -24.72 -6.89 -6.85
N LYS A 161 -25.91 -7.39 -7.23
CA LYS A 161 -26.27 -7.61 -8.64
C LYS A 161 -26.46 -6.30 -9.39
N GLU A 162 -27.03 -5.28 -8.76
CA GLU A 162 -27.18 -3.93 -9.33
C GLU A 162 -25.82 -3.33 -9.71
N TRP A 163 -24.82 -3.47 -8.82
CA TRP A 163 -23.48 -2.90 -9.00
C TRP A 163 -22.49 -3.81 -9.73
N GLU A 164 -22.91 -5.01 -10.15
CA GLU A 164 -22.03 -6.01 -10.74
C GLU A 164 -21.40 -5.52 -12.05
N THR A 165 -22.19 -4.87 -12.91
CA THR A 165 -21.72 -4.36 -14.21
C THR A 165 -20.65 -3.28 -14.02
N ALA A 166 -20.93 -2.26 -13.21
CA ALA A 166 -19.99 -1.19 -12.90
C ALA A 166 -18.68 -1.73 -12.27
N SER A 167 -18.81 -2.71 -11.37
CA SER A 167 -17.65 -3.37 -10.74
C SER A 167 -16.79 -4.13 -11.76
N LYS A 168 -17.41 -4.84 -12.71
CA LYS A 168 -16.70 -5.54 -13.80
C LYS A 168 -16.00 -4.58 -14.74
N GLU A 169 -16.62 -3.44 -15.06
CA GLU A 169 -16.01 -2.41 -15.90
C GLU A 169 -14.77 -1.79 -15.22
N LEU A 170 -14.88 -1.49 -13.92
CA LEU A 170 -13.76 -1.00 -13.13
C LEU A 170 -12.61 -2.01 -13.08
N ALA A 171 -12.91 -3.28 -12.81
CA ALA A 171 -11.92 -4.36 -12.81
C ALA A 171 -11.21 -4.48 -14.16
N LYS A 172 -11.96 -4.44 -15.27
CA LYS A 172 -11.41 -4.46 -16.63
C LYS A 172 -10.49 -3.27 -16.89
N LYS A 173 -10.86 -2.07 -16.42
CA LYS A 173 -10.02 -0.87 -16.53
C LYS A 173 -8.69 -1.03 -15.78
N ILE A 174 -8.73 -1.60 -14.57
CA ILE A 174 -7.51 -1.93 -13.78
C ILE A 174 -6.63 -2.92 -14.55
N GLU A 175 -7.20 -4.01 -15.08
CA GLU A 175 -6.44 -5.03 -15.83
C GLU A 175 -5.77 -4.46 -17.09
N GLN A 176 -6.49 -3.59 -17.81
CA GLN A 176 -5.96 -2.88 -18.98
C GLN A 176 -4.79 -1.97 -18.58
N ALA A 177 -4.94 -1.19 -17.50
CA ALA A 177 -3.89 -0.32 -16.99
C ALA A 177 -2.64 -1.10 -16.57
N ILE A 178 -2.80 -2.23 -15.85
CA ILE A 178 -1.68 -3.12 -15.47
C ILE A 178 -0.95 -3.63 -16.71
N THR A 179 -1.69 -4.01 -17.76
CA THR A 179 -1.11 -4.51 -19.01
C THR A 179 -0.39 -3.41 -19.80
N LEU A 180 -0.88 -2.17 -19.71
CA LEU A 180 -0.35 -1.01 -20.43
C LEU A 180 0.87 -0.39 -19.72
N TYR A 181 0.92 -0.41 -18.39
CA TYR A 181 1.94 0.24 -17.56
C TYR A 181 3.39 0.00 -18.00
N PRO A 182 3.83 -1.23 -18.36
CA PRO A 182 5.21 -1.46 -18.81
C PRO A 182 5.57 -0.73 -20.12
N LYS A 183 4.56 -0.36 -20.91
CA LYS A 183 4.70 0.34 -22.20
C LYS A 183 4.61 1.86 -22.06
N VAL A 184 4.30 2.37 -20.87
CA VAL A 184 4.20 3.82 -20.65
C VAL A 184 5.59 4.44 -20.59
N THR A 185 5.80 5.50 -21.37
CA THR A 185 7.02 6.30 -21.42
C THR A 185 6.77 7.68 -20.81
N ILE A 186 7.87 8.32 -20.41
CA ILE A 186 7.88 9.71 -19.91
C ILE A 186 9.03 10.43 -20.58
N GLU A 187 8.78 11.63 -21.09
CA GLU A 187 9.81 12.45 -21.68
C GLU A 187 10.73 13.06 -20.62
N ARG A 188 12.00 13.28 -20.97
CA ARG A 188 12.98 13.83 -20.03
C ARG A 188 12.57 15.18 -19.45
N ARG A 189 11.88 16.05 -20.22
CA ARG A 189 11.39 17.34 -19.73
C ARG A 189 10.43 17.21 -18.54
N LEU A 190 9.61 16.17 -18.53
CA LEU A 190 8.63 15.89 -17.47
C LEU A 190 9.29 15.35 -16.20
N LEU A 191 10.47 14.73 -16.32
CA LEU A 191 11.27 14.35 -15.15
C LEU A 191 11.77 15.59 -14.39
N PHE A 192 12.15 16.66 -15.10
CA PHE A 192 12.50 17.93 -14.45
C PHE A 192 11.31 18.56 -13.73
N GLU A 193 10.10 18.39 -14.27
CA GLU A 193 8.86 18.85 -13.62
C GLU A 193 8.63 18.10 -12.29
N ILE A 194 8.77 16.77 -12.28
CA ILE A 194 8.70 15.94 -11.05
C ILE A 194 9.72 16.41 -10.02
N THR A 195 10.98 16.60 -10.43
CA THR A 195 12.04 17.04 -9.52
C THR A 195 11.78 18.45 -8.99
N SER A 196 11.25 19.37 -9.80
CA SER A 196 10.83 20.69 -9.34
C SER A 196 9.80 20.58 -8.23
N PHE A 197 8.74 19.80 -8.42
CA PHE A 197 7.72 19.58 -7.39
C PHE A 197 8.32 19.06 -6.08
N CYS A 198 9.24 18.10 -6.14
CA CYS A 198 9.86 17.51 -4.95
C CYS A 198 10.81 18.49 -4.24
N LEU A 199 11.55 19.32 -4.98
CA LEU A 199 12.42 20.35 -4.41
C LEU A 199 11.62 21.51 -3.79
N ASP A 200 10.50 21.90 -4.41
CA ASP A 200 9.65 23.00 -3.95
C ASP A 200 9.07 22.73 -2.54
N VAL A 201 8.81 21.46 -2.20
CA VAL A 201 8.34 21.04 -0.86
C VAL A 201 9.47 20.65 0.11
N GLY A 202 10.73 20.82 -0.29
CA GLY A 202 11.91 20.59 0.56
C GLY A 202 12.20 19.11 0.86
N LEU A 203 11.90 18.20 -0.09
CA LEU A 203 12.22 16.79 0.08
C LEU A 203 13.71 16.51 -0.11
N ASP A 204 14.29 15.86 0.89
CA ASP A 204 15.62 15.30 0.80
C ASP A 204 15.57 13.87 0.23
N GLY A 205 16.24 13.62 -0.89
CA GLY A 205 16.40 12.30 -1.50
C GLY A 205 15.39 11.94 -2.60
N HIS A 206 15.60 10.80 -3.25
CA HIS A 206 14.94 10.45 -4.52
C HIS A 206 13.64 9.66 -4.38
N ARG A 207 13.18 9.38 -3.15
CA ARG A 207 12.02 8.51 -2.97
C ARG A 207 10.74 9.18 -3.47
N GLY A 208 10.56 10.47 -3.17
CA GLY A 208 9.47 11.29 -3.70
C GLY A 208 9.47 11.29 -5.23
N ASP A 209 10.62 11.57 -5.85
CA ASP A 209 10.79 11.57 -7.32
C ASP A 209 10.34 10.24 -7.94
N ILE A 210 10.81 9.11 -7.38
CA ILE A 210 10.53 7.76 -7.91
C ILE A 210 9.06 7.41 -7.76
N ILE A 211 8.43 7.77 -6.64
CA ILE A 211 7.00 7.50 -6.44
C ILE A 211 6.17 8.39 -7.37
N MET A 212 6.47 9.69 -7.46
CA MET A 212 5.84 10.62 -8.42
C MET A 212 5.89 10.07 -9.85
N LEU A 213 7.06 9.64 -10.29
CA LEU A 213 7.24 9.01 -11.60
C LEU A 213 6.34 7.77 -11.77
N LYS A 214 6.33 6.86 -10.80
CA LYS A 214 5.51 5.65 -10.85
C LYS A 214 4.02 5.98 -10.87
N THR A 215 3.59 6.95 -10.09
CA THR A 215 2.20 7.42 -10.02
C THR A 215 1.77 8.06 -11.32
N ALA A 216 2.55 8.99 -11.88
CA ALA A 216 2.25 9.62 -13.17
C ALA A 216 2.15 8.59 -14.31
N LYS A 217 3.06 7.61 -14.35
CA LYS A 217 2.95 6.48 -15.31
C LYS A 217 1.71 5.62 -15.10
N THR A 218 1.29 5.44 -13.84
CA THR A 218 0.08 4.70 -13.49
C THR A 218 -1.17 5.46 -13.94
N LEU A 219 -1.21 6.77 -13.75
CA LEU A 219 -2.30 7.65 -14.21
C LEU A 219 -2.42 7.68 -15.73
N ALA A 220 -1.29 7.74 -16.45
CA ALA A 220 -1.29 7.61 -17.91
C ALA A 220 -1.87 6.25 -18.35
N ALA A 221 -1.41 5.15 -17.73
CA ALA A 221 -1.92 3.81 -18.02
C ALA A 221 -3.42 3.65 -17.70
N TRP A 222 -3.86 4.20 -16.56
CA TRP A 222 -5.25 4.23 -16.12
C TRP A 222 -6.17 4.93 -17.12
N ASN A 223 -5.65 5.98 -17.75
CA ASN A 223 -6.33 6.75 -18.79
C ASN A 223 -6.11 6.16 -20.21
N GLY A 224 -5.54 4.95 -20.32
CA GLY A 224 -5.33 4.27 -21.61
C GLY A 224 -4.22 4.87 -22.48
N ARG A 225 -3.40 5.78 -21.93
CA ARG A 225 -2.31 6.46 -22.64
C ARG A 225 -0.98 5.74 -22.46
N ARG A 226 -0.09 5.88 -23.45
CA ARG A 226 1.30 5.36 -23.42
C ARG A 226 2.32 6.43 -23.07
N GLU A 227 1.92 7.68 -22.97
CA GLU A 227 2.80 8.80 -22.68
C GLU A 227 2.21 9.59 -21.52
N VAL A 228 3.08 9.93 -20.56
CA VAL A 228 2.75 10.79 -19.44
C VAL A 228 2.56 12.23 -19.93
N VAL A 229 1.58 12.93 -19.39
CA VAL A 229 1.37 14.38 -19.61
C VAL A 229 1.50 15.14 -18.29
N SER A 230 1.69 16.47 -18.33
CA SER A 230 1.85 17.26 -17.10
C SER A 230 0.68 17.12 -16.12
N ALA A 231 -0.56 16.97 -16.60
CA ALA A 231 -1.71 16.72 -15.73
C ALA A 231 -1.59 15.42 -14.88
N ASP A 232 -0.87 14.40 -15.37
CA ASP A 232 -0.59 13.20 -14.56
C ASP A 232 0.40 13.49 -13.44
N ILE A 233 1.33 14.44 -13.66
CA ILE A 233 2.35 14.84 -12.68
C ILE A 233 1.71 15.70 -11.61
N GLU A 234 0.85 16.63 -11.99
CA GLU A 234 0.06 17.45 -11.06
C GLU A 234 -0.79 16.57 -10.14
N LEU A 235 -1.55 15.63 -10.69
CA LEU A 235 -2.34 14.70 -9.89
C LEU A 235 -1.46 13.74 -9.07
N ALA A 236 -0.30 13.32 -9.58
CA ALA A 236 0.67 12.58 -8.78
C ALA A 236 1.17 13.40 -7.59
N ALA A 237 1.41 14.69 -7.76
CA ALA A 237 1.86 15.59 -6.68
C ALA A 237 0.84 15.65 -5.55
N GLU A 238 -0.45 15.77 -5.90
CA GLU A 238 -1.56 15.77 -4.93
C GLU A 238 -1.63 14.48 -4.09
N LEU A 239 -1.17 13.35 -4.63
CA LEU A 239 -1.20 12.06 -3.94
C LEU A 239 0.11 11.73 -3.21
N VAL A 240 1.25 12.23 -3.68
CA VAL A 240 2.58 11.80 -3.20
C VAL A 240 3.18 12.77 -2.18
N LEU A 241 2.88 14.06 -2.29
CA LEU A 241 3.55 15.10 -1.50
C LEU A 241 2.91 15.43 -0.15
N PRO A 242 1.58 15.36 0.07
CA PRO A 242 0.96 15.90 1.29
C PRO A 242 1.57 15.40 2.60
N HIS A 243 1.90 14.11 2.69
CA HIS A 243 2.50 13.49 3.87
C HIS A 243 4.02 13.64 3.96
N ARG A 244 4.66 14.23 2.94
CA ARG A 244 6.11 14.40 2.87
C ARG A 244 6.55 15.84 3.08
N VAL A 245 5.64 16.80 3.01
CA VAL A 245 5.92 18.20 3.35
C VAL A 245 6.39 18.26 4.80
N ARG A 246 7.62 18.72 5.04
CA ARG A 246 8.10 18.99 6.40
C ARG A 246 7.19 20.05 6.99
N ARG A 247 6.50 19.74 8.10
CA ARG A 247 5.75 20.74 8.86
C ARG A 247 6.69 21.88 9.21
N GLN A 248 6.47 23.05 8.61
CA GLN A 248 6.87 24.28 9.29
C GLN A 248 5.97 24.39 10.53
N PRO A 249 6.48 24.82 11.71
CA PRO A 249 5.77 24.74 12.99
C PRO A 249 4.38 25.40 13.10
N LEU A 250 3.81 25.93 12.01
CA LEU A 250 2.62 26.77 11.99
C LEU A 250 1.63 26.44 10.83
N GLN A 251 1.75 25.29 10.15
CA GLN A 251 0.83 24.93 9.04
C GLN A 251 0.04 23.65 9.32
N GLU A 252 -1.29 23.76 9.29
CA GLU A 252 -2.25 22.65 9.40
C GLU A 252 -2.22 21.75 8.15
N ILE A 253 -2.47 20.45 8.36
CA ILE A 253 -2.58 19.46 7.27
C ILE A 253 -3.90 19.73 6.54
N GLY A 254 -3.85 20.45 5.42
CA GLY A 254 -5.04 20.71 4.61
C GLY A 254 -4.88 21.83 3.59
N GLU A 255 -3.93 22.74 3.82
CA GLU A 255 -3.59 23.77 2.85
C GLU A 255 -2.22 23.49 2.23
N ASN A 256 -2.11 23.71 0.92
CA ASN A 256 -0.85 23.86 0.17
C ASN A 256 -0.25 22.62 -0.52
N VAL A 257 -0.94 22.16 -1.57
CA VAL A 257 -0.24 21.83 -2.84
C VAL A 257 -0.72 22.74 -3.97
N LYS A 258 -2.03 23.03 -4.06
CA LYS A 258 -2.58 23.99 -5.04
C LYS A 258 -2.10 25.44 -4.85
N ASN A 259 -1.89 25.89 -3.62
CA ASN A 259 -1.46 27.27 -3.33
C ASN A 259 0.03 27.54 -3.59
N LEU A 260 0.88 26.52 -3.70
CA LEU A 260 2.32 26.70 -3.99
C LEU A 260 2.57 27.25 -5.40
N ARG A 261 1.57 27.17 -6.30
CA ARG A 261 1.63 27.78 -7.65
C ARG A 261 0.49 28.77 -7.94
N GLY A 262 -0.28 29.16 -6.93
CA GLY A 262 -1.36 30.15 -7.05
C GLY A 262 -0.90 31.61 -7.18
N THR A 263 0.41 31.88 -7.19
CA THR A 263 0.96 33.23 -7.28
C THR A 263 2.11 33.26 -8.29
N LYS A 264 1.77 33.48 -9.56
CA LYS A 264 2.58 34.23 -10.52
C LYS A 264 1.72 34.74 -11.66
#